data_AF-X1AHC2-F1
#
_entry.id   AF-X1AHC2-F1
#
_cell.length_a   1.000
_cell.length_b   1.000
_cell.length_c   1.000
_cell.angle_alpha   90.00
_cell.angle_beta   90.00
_cell.angle_gamma   90.00
#
_symmetry.space_group_name_H-M   'P 1'
#
loop_
_entity.id
_entity.type
_entity.pdbx_description
1 polymer ?
#
loop_
_entity_poly.entity_id
_entity_poly.type
_entity_poly.pdbx_seq_one_letter_code
_entity_poly.pdbx_strand_id
1 'polypeptide(L)'
;NFSKIKFYEIDESHTIRLKSEDILSKDINVIKSKFYGEFKLIYASIYRFKITNSYFWENYLNSNLEIGFVSTIPLQSGLGGSSSIIIAFLYGVAKYFNLINNFDCLKEGDLPINRDIIAEMTTKVEDKDLNITAGYADRYIISRGGLSFCSYYGKLFHKDLSKEPLAVYDRIDDLYNIENIPIVLCYSGVRHESGGIHNKLRELYLNNNSFIIESYQKLADLSWKSRFALMSHNWKLLGEYFKENTTIMNAVMENAGFKYGIGLANNILIKLIEDHPDVYASKLTGAGGGGSVFALVNPQKIDKILLEWKKNL
;
A
#
# COMPACT_ATOMS: atom_id res chain seq x y z
N ASN A 1 1.06 18.56 30.58
CA ASN A 1 1.52 17.58 29.58
C ASN A 1 0.60 17.64 28.38
N PHE A 2 1.15 17.93 27.20
CA PHE A 2 0.39 17.94 25.94
C PHE A 2 0.69 16.65 25.18
N SER A 3 -0.27 16.17 24.39
CA SER A 3 -0.03 15.07 23.46
C SER A 3 0.92 15.53 22.34
N LYS A 4 1.86 14.68 21.92
CA LYS A 4 2.88 14.98 20.91
C LYS A 4 2.98 13.86 19.88
N ILE A 5 3.34 14.26 18.66
CA ILE A 5 3.67 13.37 17.55
C ILE A 5 5.08 13.70 17.07
N LYS A 6 5.91 12.69 16.85
CA LYS A 6 7.31 12.82 16.44
C LYS A 6 7.58 11.92 15.24
N PHE A 7 8.16 12.47 14.18
CA PHE A 7 8.71 11.70 13.06
C PHE A 7 10.23 11.66 13.19
N TYR A 8 10.76 10.45 13.06
CA TYR A 8 12.19 10.19 13.07
C TYR A 8 12.63 9.72 11.68
N GLU A 9 13.85 10.08 11.32
CA GLU A 9 14.54 9.55 10.13
C GLU A 9 15.74 8.70 10.53
N ILE A 10 16.08 7.76 9.64
CA ILE A 10 17.27 6.92 9.76
C ILE A 10 18.28 7.50 8.78
N ASP A 11 19.42 7.96 9.29
CA ASP A 11 20.51 8.47 8.44
C ASP A 11 21.31 7.31 7.80
N GLU A 12 22.23 7.63 6.88
CA GLU A 12 23.08 6.63 6.19
C GLU A 12 23.93 5.79 7.17
N SER A 13 24.21 6.32 8.36
CA SER A 13 24.91 5.61 9.44
C SER A 13 23.99 4.73 10.29
N HIS A 14 22.72 4.56 9.90
CA HIS A 14 21.69 3.83 10.63
C HIS A 14 21.36 4.44 12.01
N THR A 15 21.61 5.73 12.19
CA THR A 15 21.26 6.46 13.42
C THR A 15 19.87 7.09 13.29
N ILE A 16 19.05 6.97 14.34
CA ILE A 16 17.70 7.55 14.39
C ILE A 16 17.79 8.99 14.90
N ARG A 17 17.26 9.95 14.14
CA ARG A 17 17.22 11.37 14.51
C ARG A 17 15.80 11.92 14.43
N LEU A 18 15.46 12.81 15.35
CA LEU A 18 14.19 13.53 15.30
C LEU A 18 14.20 14.45 14.08
N LYS A 19 13.25 14.23 13.17
CA LYS A 19 13.09 15.02 11.95
C LYS A 19 12.10 16.17 12.14
N SER A 20 10.94 15.84 12.70
CA SER A 20 9.88 16.82 12.96
C SER A 20 9.01 16.38 14.13
N GLU A 21 8.39 17.35 14.79
CA GLU A 21 7.40 17.12 15.84
C GLU A 21 6.25 18.12 15.77
N ASP A 22 5.08 17.71 16.25
CA ASP A 22 3.91 18.60 16.42
C ASP A 22 3.19 18.29 17.72
N ILE A 23 2.45 19.26 18.24
CA ILE A 23 1.58 19.09 19.40
C ILE A 23 0.21 18.67 18.90
N LEU A 24 -0.24 17.49 19.30
CA LEU A 24 -1.52 16.95 18.89
C LEU A 24 -2.68 17.72 19.52
N SER A 25 -3.48 18.35 18.68
CA SER A 25 -4.69 19.06 19.10
C SER A 25 -5.83 18.10 19.48
N LYS A 26 -6.69 18.58 20.38
CA LYS A 26 -7.98 17.97 20.74
C LYS A 26 -9.18 18.76 20.18
N ASP A 27 -8.93 19.93 19.60
CA ASP A 27 -9.95 20.75 18.94
C ASP A 27 -10.15 20.28 17.48
N ILE A 28 -11.40 19.98 17.12
CA ILE A 28 -11.76 19.43 15.80
C ILE A 28 -11.47 20.42 14.66
N ASN A 29 -11.68 21.72 14.87
CA ASN A 29 -11.42 22.74 13.86
C ASN A 29 -9.92 22.86 13.60
N VAL A 30 -9.11 22.77 14.65
CA VAL A 30 -7.64 22.73 14.53
C VAL A 30 -7.18 21.44 13.86
N ILE A 31 -7.77 20.29 14.20
CA ILE A 31 -7.46 19.01 13.53
C ILE A 31 -7.72 19.11 12.02
N LYS A 32 -8.88 19.66 11.61
CA LYS A 32 -9.24 19.81 10.20
C LYS A 32 -8.35 20.81 9.46
N SER A 33 -7.95 21.92 10.09
CA SER A 33 -7.07 22.90 9.45
C SER A 33 -5.68 22.31 9.13
N LYS A 34 -5.25 21.28 9.88
CA LYS A 34 -3.99 20.57 9.69
C LYS A 34 -4.01 19.55 8.55
N PHE A 35 -5.12 19.34 7.84
CA PHE A 35 -5.21 18.43 6.69
C PHE A 35 -4.35 18.87 5.49
N TYR A 36 -3.89 20.12 5.50
CA TYR A 36 -3.01 20.69 4.47
C TYR A 36 -1.55 20.84 4.94
N GLY A 37 -1.22 20.39 6.16
CA GLY A 37 0.12 20.49 6.74
C GLY A 37 0.95 19.22 6.57
N GLU A 38 2.19 19.26 7.09
CA GLU A 38 3.13 18.13 7.09
C GLU A 38 2.54 16.86 7.74
N PHE A 39 1.83 17.04 8.86
CA PHE A 39 1.25 15.96 9.67
C PHE A 39 -0.16 15.53 9.20
N LYS A 40 -0.57 15.91 7.98
CA LYS A 40 -1.94 15.71 7.48
C LYS A 40 -2.47 14.29 7.61
N LEU A 41 -1.62 13.28 7.37
CA LEU A 41 -2.01 11.86 7.46
C LEU A 41 -2.45 11.51 8.90
N ILE A 42 -1.75 12.03 9.91
CA ILE A 42 -2.06 11.77 11.32
C ILE A 42 -3.33 12.51 11.74
N TYR A 43 -3.45 13.79 11.40
CA TYR A 43 -4.64 14.56 11.76
C TYR A 43 -5.91 14.05 11.09
N ALA A 44 -5.85 13.68 9.81
CA ALA A 44 -6.97 13.04 9.11
C ALA A 44 -7.30 11.67 9.72
N SER A 45 -6.31 10.91 10.16
CA SER A 45 -6.52 9.64 10.88
C SER A 45 -7.24 9.83 12.22
N ILE A 46 -6.84 10.83 13.02
CA ILE A 46 -7.53 11.18 14.28
C ILE A 46 -8.99 11.54 14.01
N TYR A 47 -9.22 12.41 13.03
CA TYR A 47 -10.57 12.81 12.64
C TYR A 47 -11.41 11.61 12.19
N ARG A 48 -10.85 10.75 11.34
CA ARG A 48 -11.53 9.56 10.83
C ARG A 48 -11.85 8.57 11.96
N PHE A 49 -10.94 8.37 12.90
CA PHE A 49 -11.17 7.49 14.03
C PHE A 49 -12.28 8.05 14.94
N LYS A 50 -12.24 9.34 15.26
CA LYS A 50 -13.30 10.02 16.01
C LYS A 50 -14.70 9.76 15.44
N ILE A 51 -14.87 9.87 14.12
CA ILE A 51 -16.19 9.69 13.49
C ILE A 51 -16.57 8.22 13.28
N THR A 52 -15.64 7.30 13.44
CA THR A 52 -15.87 5.85 13.27
C THR A 52 -16.17 5.18 14.62
N ASN A 53 -15.58 5.69 15.71
CA ASN A 53 -15.71 5.10 17.04
C ASN A 53 -15.65 6.19 18.12
N SER A 54 -16.78 6.40 18.80
CA SER A 54 -16.95 7.41 19.84
C SER A 54 -16.09 7.15 21.07
N TYR A 55 -15.90 5.88 21.43
CA TYR A 55 -15.10 5.47 22.57
C TYR A 55 -13.60 5.79 22.40
N PHE A 56 -13.06 5.67 21.17
CA PHE A 56 -11.73 6.20 20.85
C PHE A 56 -11.64 7.69 21.19
N TRP A 57 -12.64 8.48 20.79
CA TRP A 57 -12.60 9.92 20.99
C TRP A 57 -12.62 10.30 22.48
N GLU A 58 -13.44 9.63 23.28
CA GLU A 58 -13.49 9.81 24.74
C GLU A 58 -12.13 9.52 25.38
N ASN A 59 -11.48 8.42 25.00
CA ASN A 59 -10.15 8.07 25.53
C ASN A 59 -9.06 9.03 25.06
N TYR A 60 -9.07 9.43 23.78
CA TYR A 60 -8.12 10.39 23.22
C TYR A 60 -8.20 11.76 23.92
N LEU A 61 -9.41 12.24 24.23
CA LEU A 61 -9.61 13.49 24.97
C LEU A 61 -9.07 13.43 26.40
N ASN A 62 -9.17 12.27 27.06
CA ASN A 62 -8.74 12.07 28.44
C ASN A 62 -7.27 11.64 28.59
N SER A 63 -6.57 11.41 27.49
CA SER A 63 -5.19 10.92 27.49
C SER A 63 -4.17 11.99 27.10
N ASN A 64 -2.93 11.81 27.54
CA ASN A 64 -1.76 12.54 27.04
C ASN A 64 -0.84 11.53 26.35
N LEU A 65 -0.77 11.60 25.03
CA LEU A 65 -0.07 10.62 24.20
C LEU A 65 1.25 11.19 23.68
N GLU A 66 2.32 10.41 23.72
CA GLU A 66 3.51 10.68 22.91
C GLU A 66 3.65 9.55 21.89
N ILE A 67 3.62 9.91 20.60
CA ILE A 67 3.65 8.95 19.49
C ILE A 67 4.88 9.23 18.63
N GLY A 68 5.69 8.19 18.39
CA GLY A 68 6.88 8.25 17.55
C GLY A 68 6.74 7.37 16.31
N PHE A 69 7.10 7.92 15.14
CA PHE A 69 7.16 7.19 13.88
C PHE A 69 8.59 7.08 13.38
N VAL A 70 9.01 5.87 13.05
CA VAL A 70 10.20 5.60 12.24
C VAL A 70 9.78 4.68 11.10
N SER A 71 10.22 4.99 9.89
CA SER A 71 9.89 4.21 8.70
C SER A 71 11.17 3.83 7.96
N THR A 72 11.28 2.55 7.61
CA THR A 72 12.31 2.03 6.71
C THR A 72 11.86 2.03 5.26
N ILE A 73 10.60 2.40 4.98
CA ILE A 73 10.06 2.49 3.62
C ILE A 73 10.56 3.80 2.98
N PRO A 74 11.31 3.76 1.87
CA PRO A 74 11.77 4.98 1.22
C PRO A 74 10.59 5.79 0.68
N LEU A 75 10.70 7.12 0.72
CA LEU A 75 9.64 8.01 0.27
C LEU A 75 9.36 7.81 -1.23
N GLN A 76 8.06 7.72 -1.58
CA GLN A 76 7.59 7.56 -2.97
C GLN A 76 8.24 6.37 -3.69
N SER A 77 8.49 5.28 -2.95
CA SER A 77 9.12 4.04 -3.45
C SER A 77 8.15 3.08 -4.13
N GLY A 78 6.84 3.35 -4.12
CA GLY A 78 5.83 2.41 -4.60
C GLY A 78 5.65 1.19 -3.69
N LEU A 79 5.86 1.35 -2.38
CA LEU A 79 5.72 0.30 -1.35
C LEU A 79 4.62 0.62 -0.32
N GLY A 80 3.61 1.42 -0.69
CA GLY A 80 2.48 1.74 0.21
C GLY A 80 2.85 2.59 1.43
N GLY A 81 3.87 3.46 1.32
CA GLY A 81 4.40 4.23 2.47
C GLY A 81 3.39 5.15 3.15
N SER A 82 2.52 5.83 2.40
CA SER A 82 1.48 6.72 2.98
C SER A 82 0.45 5.93 3.77
N SER A 83 -0.09 4.87 3.17
CA SER A 83 -1.08 4.00 3.81
C SER A 83 -0.47 3.28 5.02
N SER A 84 0.83 2.94 4.99
CA SER A 84 1.55 2.36 6.12
C SER A 84 1.59 3.27 7.34
N ILE A 85 1.85 4.57 7.15
CA ILE A 85 1.84 5.55 8.25
C ILE A 85 0.44 5.66 8.87
N ILE A 86 -0.61 5.75 8.03
CA ILE A 86 -1.99 5.82 8.50
C ILE A 86 -2.36 4.55 9.28
N ILE A 87 -2.08 3.36 8.72
CA ILE A 87 -2.42 2.09 9.37
C ILE A 87 -1.64 1.89 10.66
N ALA A 88 -0.34 2.22 10.69
CA ALA A 88 0.46 2.15 11.90
C ALA A 88 -0.10 3.06 13.00
N PHE A 89 -0.55 4.28 12.65
CA PHE A 89 -1.25 5.16 13.58
C PHE A 89 -2.55 4.53 14.09
N LEU A 90 -3.48 4.20 13.18
CA LEU A 90 -4.81 3.69 13.51
C LEU A 90 -4.74 2.40 14.32
N TYR A 91 -3.95 1.43 13.88
CA TYR A 91 -3.75 0.16 14.58
C TYR A 91 -3.05 0.37 15.92
N GLY A 92 -2.01 1.21 15.98
CA GLY A 92 -1.25 1.49 17.20
C GLY A 92 -2.13 2.09 18.30
N VAL A 93 -2.90 3.14 17.99
CA VAL A 93 -3.79 3.78 18.96
C VAL A 93 -5.00 2.91 19.30
N ALA A 94 -5.54 2.15 18.33
CA ALA A 94 -6.61 1.19 18.60
C ALA A 94 -6.14 0.09 19.56
N LYS A 95 -4.91 -0.41 19.39
CA LYS A 95 -4.33 -1.41 20.28
C LYS A 95 -4.05 -0.82 21.66
N TYR A 96 -3.50 0.40 21.73
CA TYR A 96 -3.23 1.09 22.98
C TYR A 96 -4.49 1.29 23.84
N PHE A 97 -5.61 1.66 23.21
CA PHE A 97 -6.90 1.83 23.89
C PHE A 97 -7.76 0.55 23.96
N ASN A 98 -7.19 -0.62 23.64
CA ASN A 98 -7.87 -1.91 23.68
C ASN A 98 -9.18 -1.97 22.85
N LEU A 99 -9.16 -1.43 21.63
CA LEU A 99 -10.31 -1.34 20.72
C LEU A 99 -10.34 -2.46 19.68
N ILE A 100 -9.20 -3.11 19.41
CA ILE A 100 -9.11 -4.16 18.39
C ILE A 100 -9.98 -5.35 18.77
N ASN A 101 -11.02 -5.61 17.98
CA ASN A 101 -12.03 -6.66 18.19
C ASN A 101 -12.74 -6.58 19.55
N ASN A 102 -12.73 -5.41 20.19
CA ASN A 102 -13.47 -5.18 21.43
C ASN A 102 -14.84 -4.60 21.08
N PHE A 103 -15.88 -5.38 21.33
CA PHE A 103 -17.26 -5.01 21.01
C PHE A 103 -18.00 -4.39 22.22
N ASP A 104 -17.44 -4.52 23.43
CA ASP A 104 -18.09 -4.07 24.67
C ASP A 104 -18.16 -2.54 24.79
N CYS A 105 -17.27 -1.84 24.08
CA CYS A 105 -17.18 -0.39 24.09
C CYS A 105 -17.99 0.31 22.97
N LEU A 106 -18.78 -0.44 22.18
CA LEU A 106 -19.51 0.11 21.03
C LEU A 106 -20.80 0.80 21.46
N LYS A 107 -21.00 2.03 20.98
CA LYS A 107 -22.26 2.77 21.09
C LYS A 107 -23.00 2.75 19.76
N GLU A 108 -24.27 3.17 19.79
CA GLU A 108 -25.06 3.30 18.56
C GLU A 108 -24.35 4.21 17.54
N GLY A 109 -24.21 3.71 16.31
CA GLY A 109 -23.51 4.40 15.23
C GLY A 109 -22.00 4.15 15.15
N ASP A 110 -21.39 3.52 16.16
CA ASP A 110 -19.98 3.11 16.09
C ASP A 110 -19.79 1.89 15.18
N LEU A 111 -18.63 1.82 14.55
CA LEU A 111 -18.17 0.61 13.88
C LEU A 111 -17.12 -0.13 14.74
N PRO A 112 -17.14 -1.48 14.74
CA PRO A 112 -16.13 -2.28 15.42
C PRO A 112 -14.76 -2.05 14.79
N ILE A 113 -13.71 -1.92 15.62
CA ILE A 113 -12.36 -1.74 15.10
C ILE A 113 -11.72 -3.11 14.91
N ASN A 114 -11.54 -3.49 13.65
CA ASN A 114 -10.77 -4.66 13.25
C ASN A 114 -9.87 -4.30 12.06
N ARG A 115 -9.09 -5.26 11.56
CA ARG A 115 -8.15 -5.01 10.44
C ARG A 115 -8.86 -4.55 9.15
N ASP A 116 -10.06 -5.03 8.86
CA ASP A 116 -10.79 -4.62 7.66
C ASP A 116 -11.31 -3.19 7.81
N ILE A 117 -11.86 -2.85 8.98
CA ILE A 117 -12.32 -1.49 9.27
C ILE A 117 -11.15 -0.51 9.30
N ILE A 118 -9.97 -0.89 9.80
CA ILE A 118 -8.77 -0.07 9.69
C ILE A 118 -8.40 0.20 8.23
N ALA A 119 -8.42 -0.81 7.36
CA ALA A 119 -8.15 -0.64 5.93
C ALA A 119 -9.18 0.28 5.24
N GLU A 120 -10.46 0.16 5.61
CA GLU A 120 -11.52 1.04 5.11
C GLU A 120 -11.42 2.46 5.66
N MET A 121 -11.03 2.64 6.93
CA MET A 121 -10.74 3.96 7.50
C MET A 121 -9.59 4.62 6.77
N THR A 122 -8.48 3.89 6.51
CA THR A 122 -7.38 4.39 5.68
C THR A 122 -7.86 4.81 4.30
N THR A 123 -8.80 4.06 3.70
CA THR A 123 -9.42 4.44 2.42
C THR A 123 -10.08 5.81 2.51
N LYS A 124 -10.84 6.07 3.58
CA LYS A 124 -11.50 7.36 3.74
C LYS A 124 -10.54 8.48 4.13
N VAL A 125 -9.47 8.18 4.87
CA VAL A 125 -8.42 9.17 5.19
C VAL A 125 -7.78 9.69 3.90
N GLU A 126 -7.35 8.80 3.02
CA GLU A 126 -6.68 9.20 1.78
C GLU A 126 -7.66 9.87 0.82
N ASP A 127 -8.74 9.18 0.45
CA ASP A 127 -9.61 9.62 -0.64
C ASP A 127 -10.58 10.74 -0.23
N LYS A 128 -11.27 10.60 0.91
CA LYS A 128 -12.33 11.53 1.32
C LYS A 128 -11.83 12.70 2.15
N ASP A 129 -10.90 12.45 3.08
CA ASP A 129 -10.42 13.48 4.00
C ASP A 129 -9.25 14.29 3.40
N LEU A 130 -8.43 13.67 2.55
CA LEU A 130 -7.23 14.31 1.98
C LEU A 130 -7.25 14.46 0.44
N ASN A 131 -8.28 13.96 -0.25
CA ASN A 131 -8.39 13.98 -1.72
C ASN A 131 -7.18 13.35 -2.44
N ILE A 132 -6.63 12.28 -1.86
CA ILE A 132 -5.54 11.48 -2.42
C ILE A 132 -6.15 10.23 -3.05
N THR A 133 -6.20 10.21 -4.38
CA THR A 133 -6.68 9.03 -5.11
C THR A 133 -5.68 7.89 -5.01
N ALA A 134 -6.13 6.75 -4.53
CA ALA A 134 -5.37 5.50 -4.50
C ALA A 134 -6.29 4.29 -4.59
N GLY A 135 -5.73 3.15 -4.99
CA GLY A 135 -6.44 1.88 -5.02
C GLY A 135 -6.74 1.31 -3.62
N TYR A 136 -7.46 0.19 -3.58
CA TYR A 136 -7.78 -0.49 -2.32
C TYR A 136 -6.67 -1.43 -1.81
N ALA A 137 -5.75 -1.85 -2.69
CA ALA A 137 -4.85 -2.97 -2.43
C ALA A 137 -3.95 -2.75 -1.21
N ASP A 138 -3.13 -1.70 -1.24
CA ASP A 138 -2.15 -1.35 -0.20
C ASP A 138 -2.76 -1.42 1.20
N ARG A 139 -3.95 -0.86 1.37
CA ARG A 139 -4.59 -0.71 2.68
C ARG A 139 -4.98 -2.05 3.30
N TYR A 140 -5.52 -2.95 2.49
CA TYR A 140 -5.85 -4.29 2.96
C TYR A 140 -4.61 -5.12 3.20
N ILE A 141 -3.63 -5.09 2.28
CA ILE A 141 -2.38 -5.85 2.41
C ILE A 141 -1.60 -5.43 3.65
N ILE A 142 -1.44 -4.13 3.88
CA ILE A 142 -0.71 -3.60 5.03
C ILE A 142 -1.47 -3.89 6.34
N SER A 143 -2.80 -3.72 6.36
CA SER A 143 -3.59 -3.96 7.57
C SER A 143 -3.65 -5.44 7.96
N ARG A 144 -3.80 -6.34 6.97
CA ARG A 144 -3.98 -7.77 7.19
C ARG A 144 -2.65 -8.52 7.28
N GLY A 145 -1.62 -8.05 6.56
CA GLY A 145 -0.26 -8.59 6.50
C GLY A 145 -0.17 -9.93 5.77
N GLY A 146 1.05 -10.37 5.48
CA GLY A 146 1.35 -11.65 4.84
C GLY A 146 1.16 -11.67 3.31
N LEU A 147 1.23 -12.87 2.72
CA LEU A 147 0.92 -13.09 1.31
C LEU A 147 -0.55 -13.45 1.14
N SER A 148 -1.25 -12.77 0.25
CA SER A 148 -2.68 -12.96 0.10
C SER A 148 -3.15 -12.98 -1.35
N PHE A 149 -4.23 -13.75 -1.56
CA PHE A 149 -5.06 -13.65 -2.74
C PHE A 149 -6.31 -12.82 -2.39
N CYS A 150 -6.48 -11.67 -3.05
CA CYS A 150 -7.53 -10.72 -2.70
C CYS A 150 -8.54 -10.53 -3.84
N SER A 151 -9.80 -10.33 -3.47
CA SER A 151 -10.84 -9.84 -4.39
C SER A 151 -11.44 -8.56 -3.85
N TYR A 152 -11.47 -7.55 -4.72
CA TYR A 152 -12.11 -6.25 -4.48
C TYR A 152 -13.43 -6.12 -5.23
N TYR A 153 -14.06 -7.25 -5.59
CA TYR A 153 -15.32 -7.25 -6.31
C TYR A 153 -16.38 -6.41 -5.58
N GLY A 154 -17.05 -5.53 -6.32
CA GLY A 154 -18.04 -4.60 -5.76
C GLY A 154 -17.47 -3.39 -5.01
N LYS A 155 -16.14 -3.26 -4.86
CA LYS A 155 -15.48 -2.06 -4.32
C LYS A 155 -15.01 -1.19 -5.46
N LEU A 156 -15.82 -0.18 -5.83
CA LEU A 156 -15.54 0.65 -7.01
C LEU A 156 -15.65 2.13 -6.70
N PHE A 157 -16.64 2.56 -5.92
CA PHE A 157 -17.04 3.97 -5.79
C PHE A 157 -16.48 4.66 -4.55
N HIS A 158 -15.76 3.94 -3.69
CA HIS A 158 -15.25 4.50 -2.43
C HIS A 158 -16.41 5.07 -1.59
N LYS A 159 -17.55 4.36 -1.50
CA LYS A 159 -18.71 4.81 -0.73
C LYS A 159 -18.40 4.90 0.77
N ASP A 160 -19.31 5.47 1.54
CA ASP A 160 -19.15 5.52 3.00
C ASP A 160 -18.95 4.12 3.61
N LEU A 161 -18.32 4.07 4.79
CA LEU A 161 -18.12 2.82 5.52
C LEU A 161 -19.46 2.09 5.66
N SER A 162 -19.44 0.76 5.51
CA SER A 162 -20.62 -0.14 5.41
C SER A 162 -21.47 -0.06 4.13
N LYS A 163 -21.18 0.86 3.19
CA LYS A 163 -21.94 1.02 1.94
C LYS A 163 -21.32 0.33 0.73
N GLU A 164 -20.18 -0.31 0.90
CA GLU A 164 -19.52 -1.20 -0.05
C GLU A 164 -19.09 -2.49 0.65
N PRO A 165 -18.92 -3.60 -0.08
CA PRO A 165 -18.41 -4.83 0.50
C PRO A 165 -16.99 -4.63 1.06
N LEU A 166 -16.62 -5.44 2.04
CA LEU A 166 -15.23 -5.61 2.43
C LEU A 166 -14.49 -6.40 1.35
N ALA A 167 -13.16 -6.24 1.24
CA ALA A 167 -12.39 -7.09 0.35
C ALA A 167 -12.38 -8.53 0.87
N VAL A 168 -12.49 -9.49 -0.04
CA VAL A 168 -12.21 -10.89 0.30
C VAL A 168 -10.70 -11.03 0.39
N TYR A 169 -10.22 -11.45 1.55
CA TYR A 169 -8.79 -11.53 1.86
C TYR A 169 -8.41 -12.94 2.29
N ASP A 170 -7.82 -13.69 1.38
CA ASP A 170 -7.38 -15.07 1.60
C ASP A 170 -5.86 -15.10 1.87
N ARG A 171 -5.45 -15.47 3.10
CA ARG A 171 -4.04 -15.57 3.50
C ARG A 171 -3.48 -16.89 2.99
N ILE A 172 -2.64 -16.80 1.95
CA ILE A 172 -2.15 -17.98 1.22
C ILE A 172 -0.73 -18.39 1.59
N ASP A 173 0.03 -17.53 2.26
CA ASP A 173 1.33 -17.88 2.86
C ASP A 173 1.18 -19.07 3.82
N ASP A 174 0.31 -18.93 4.81
CA ASP A 174 0.09 -19.95 5.83
C ASP A 174 -0.58 -21.19 5.22
N LEU A 175 -1.56 -21.00 4.33
CA LEU A 175 -2.32 -22.08 3.70
C LEU A 175 -1.47 -22.96 2.76
N TYR A 176 -0.51 -22.36 2.06
CA TYR A 176 0.35 -23.05 1.09
C TYR A 176 1.78 -23.26 1.59
N ASN A 177 2.05 -22.96 2.86
CA ASN A 177 3.38 -23.09 3.47
C ASN A 177 4.47 -22.33 2.67
N ILE A 178 4.14 -21.10 2.23
CA ILE A 178 5.07 -20.23 1.52
C ILE A 178 5.74 -19.31 2.53
N GLU A 179 6.93 -19.70 2.99
CA GLU A 179 7.72 -18.87 3.92
C GLU A 179 8.37 -17.68 3.21
N ASN A 180 8.89 -17.90 2.00
CA ASN A 180 9.62 -16.89 1.25
C ASN A 180 9.32 -17.00 -0.25
N ILE A 181 9.11 -15.86 -0.90
CA ILE A 181 9.13 -15.76 -2.37
C ILE A 181 10.55 -15.34 -2.76
N PRO A 182 11.19 -15.96 -3.77
CA PRO A 182 12.56 -15.64 -4.16
C PRO A 182 12.60 -14.32 -4.93
N ILE A 183 12.44 -13.20 -4.22
CA ILE A 183 12.42 -11.86 -4.79
C ILE A 183 13.63 -11.02 -4.36
N VAL A 184 14.13 -10.21 -5.29
CA VAL A 184 15.13 -9.17 -5.03
C VAL A 184 14.51 -7.82 -5.39
N LEU A 185 14.56 -6.86 -4.48
CA LEU A 185 14.03 -5.51 -4.68
C LEU A 185 15.13 -4.55 -5.16
N CYS A 186 14.83 -3.76 -6.19
CA CYS A 186 15.67 -2.68 -6.68
C CYS A 186 14.88 -1.37 -6.62
N TYR A 187 15.37 -0.41 -5.84
CA TYR A 187 14.81 0.93 -5.78
C TYR A 187 15.50 1.82 -6.82
N SER A 188 14.73 2.36 -7.76
CA SER A 188 15.26 3.16 -8.88
C SER A 188 15.77 4.55 -8.49
N GLY A 189 15.49 5.02 -7.27
CA GLY A 189 15.73 6.40 -6.84
C GLY A 189 14.79 7.44 -7.48
N VAL A 190 14.04 7.08 -8.52
CA VAL A 190 13.10 7.97 -9.20
C VAL A 190 11.85 8.13 -8.35
N ARG A 191 11.65 9.33 -7.82
CA ARG A 191 10.44 9.70 -7.08
C ARG A 191 9.30 10.02 -8.03
N HIS A 192 8.09 9.58 -7.70
CA HIS A 192 6.88 9.91 -8.44
C HIS A 192 5.66 10.01 -7.52
N GLU A 193 4.66 10.77 -7.95
CA GLU A 193 3.35 10.81 -7.30
C GLU A 193 2.39 9.85 -8.00
N SER A 194 1.99 8.78 -7.31
CA SER A 194 1.11 7.73 -7.84
C SER A 194 -0.34 8.19 -8.05
N GLY A 195 -0.78 9.25 -7.36
CA GLY A 195 -2.17 9.72 -7.39
C GLY A 195 -2.65 10.11 -8.80
N GLY A 196 -1.79 10.76 -9.60
CA GLY A 196 -2.12 11.13 -10.97
C GLY A 196 -2.33 9.92 -11.90
N ILE A 197 -1.58 8.84 -11.67
CA ILE A 197 -1.72 7.60 -12.44
C ILE A 197 -3.05 6.91 -12.09
N HIS A 198 -3.34 6.76 -10.79
CA HIS A 198 -4.57 6.13 -10.35
C HIS A 198 -5.82 6.88 -10.81
N ASN A 199 -5.81 8.21 -10.78
CA ASN A 199 -6.92 9.03 -11.27
C ASN A 199 -7.27 8.71 -12.72
N LYS A 200 -6.28 8.74 -13.61
CA LYS A 200 -6.50 8.55 -15.04
C LYS A 200 -7.03 7.16 -15.38
N LEU A 201 -6.47 6.13 -14.76
CA LEU A 201 -6.94 4.75 -14.96
C LEU A 201 -8.35 4.54 -14.42
N ARG A 202 -8.65 5.11 -13.25
CA ARG A 202 -9.98 5.07 -12.65
C ARG A 202 -11.04 5.73 -13.53
N GLU A 203 -10.76 6.91 -14.05
CA GLU A 203 -11.67 7.63 -14.96
C GLU A 203 -12.00 6.81 -16.20
N LEU A 204 -10.98 6.22 -16.85
CA LEU A 204 -11.19 5.38 -18.03
C LEU A 204 -12.03 4.14 -17.72
N TYR A 205 -11.79 3.50 -16.57
CA TYR A 205 -12.56 2.35 -16.13
C TYR A 205 -14.03 2.73 -15.87
N LEU A 206 -14.28 3.83 -15.15
CA LEU A 206 -15.64 4.30 -14.84
C LEU A 206 -16.41 4.76 -16.08
N ASN A 207 -15.70 5.24 -17.11
CA ASN A 207 -16.27 5.60 -18.40
C ASN A 207 -16.45 4.40 -19.35
N ASN A 208 -16.32 3.17 -18.84
CA ASN A 208 -16.49 1.94 -19.61
C ASN A 208 -15.58 1.82 -20.84
N ASN A 209 -14.34 2.31 -20.75
CA ASN A 209 -13.35 2.08 -21.81
C ASN A 209 -13.12 0.56 -21.96
N SER A 210 -13.47 0.02 -23.13
CA SER A 210 -13.45 -1.44 -23.39
C SER A 210 -12.05 -2.02 -23.27
N PHE A 211 -11.04 -1.35 -23.84
CA PHE A 211 -9.65 -1.80 -23.77
C PHE A 211 -9.16 -1.91 -22.32
N ILE A 212 -9.50 -0.92 -21.49
CA ILE A 212 -9.17 -0.93 -20.07
C ILE A 212 -9.88 -2.10 -19.37
N ILE A 213 -11.21 -2.23 -19.52
CA ILE A 213 -11.97 -3.30 -18.88
C ILE A 213 -11.44 -4.69 -19.26
N GLU A 214 -11.26 -4.96 -20.55
CA GLU A 214 -10.74 -6.23 -21.06
C GLU A 214 -9.33 -6.53 -20.54
N SER A 215 -8.47 -5.51 -20.47
CA SER A 215 -7.12 -5.65 -19.91
C SER A 215 -7.15 -5.99 -18.42
N TYR A 216 -8.02 -5.33 -17.64
CA TYR A 216 -8.19 -5.64 -16.21
C TYR A 216 -8.77 -7.04 -15.97
N GLN A 217 -9.66 -7.52 -16.85
CA GLN A 217 -10.14 -8.91 -16.79
C GLN A 217 -8.99 -9.91 -17.02
N LYS A 218 -8.12 -9.67 -18.01
CA LYS A 218 -6.93 -10.51 -18.24
C LYS A 218 -5.95 -10.46 -17.06
N LEU A 219 -5.76 -9.29 -16.44
CA LEU A 219 -4.91 -9.15 -15.25
C LEU A 219 -5.48 -9.92 -14.05
N ALA A 220 -6.80 -9.91 -13.87
CA ALA A 220 -7.48 -10.75 -12.88
C ALA A 220 -7.27 -12.24 -13.20
N ASP A 221 -7.30 -12.62 -14.48
CA ASP A 221 -7.04 -13.99 -14.90
C ASP A 221 -5.61 -14.47 -14.55
N LEU A 222 -4.62 -13.63 -14.84
CA LEU A 222 -3.24 -13.90 -14.48
C LEU A 222 -3.04 -14.01 -12.97
N SER A 223 -3.79 -13.23 -12.19
CA SER A 223 -3.71 -13.26 -10.73
C SER A 223 -4.16 -14.60 -10.15
N TRP A 224 -5.28 -15.17 -10.64
CA TRP A 224 -5.71 -16.49 -10.17
C TRP A 224 -4.82 -17.62 -10.70
N LYS A 225 -4.30 -17.53 -11.94
CA LYS A 225 -3.32 -18.51 -12.46
C LYS A 225 -2.03 -18.50 -11.63
N SER A 226 -1.56 -17.31 -11.24
CA SER A 226 -0.39 -17.14 -10.39
C SER A 226 -0.54 -17.83 -9.03
N ARG A 227 -1.77 -17.94 -8.51
CA ARG A 227 -2.06 -18.70 -7.28
C ARG A 227 -1.66 -20.18 -7.43
N PHE A 228 -1.93 -20.82 -8.56
CA PHE A 228 -1.53 -22.21 -8.80
C PHE A 228 -0.01 -22.36 -8.98
N ALA A 229 0.64 -21.39 -9.62
CA ALA A 229 2.10 -21.38 -9.72
C ALA A 229 2.76 -21.23 -8.34
N LEU A 230 2.20 -20.39 -7.46
CA LEU A 230 2.64 -20.25 -6.06
C LEU A 230 2.46 -21.56 -5.28
N MET A 231 1.28 -22.19 -5.37
CA MET A 231 0.98 -23.47 -4.70
C MET A 231 1.95 -24.60 -5.08
N SER A 232 2.41 -24.60 -6.33
CA SER A 232 3.33 -25.61 -6.86
C SER A 232 4.80 -25.20 -6.77
N HIS A 233 5.11 -24.05 -6.17
CA HIS A 233 6.43 -23.41 -6.18
C HIS A 233 7.07 -23.34 -7.58
N ASN A 234 6.24 -23.22 -8.63
CA ASN A 234 6.71 -23.12 -10.01
C ASN A 234 7.07 -21.66 -10.31
N TRP A 235 8.24 -21.25 -9.82
CA TRP A 235 8.74 -19.88 -9.94
C TRP A 235 8.95 -19.43 -11.40
N LYS A 236 9.29 -20.36 -12.29
CA LYS A 236 9.43 -20.04 -13.73
C LYS A 236 8.08 -19.67 -14.34
N LEU A 237 7.05 -20.48 -14.10
CA LEU A 237 5.69 -20.21 -14.56
C LEU A 237 5.13 -18.93 -13.94
N LEU A 238 5.39 -18.69 -12.65
CA LEU A 238 5.03 -17.43 -12.00
C LEU A 238 5.71 -16.23 -12.70
N GLY A 239 6.98 -16.39 -13.09
CA GLY A 239 7.70 -15.40 -13.88
C GLY A 239 7.05 -15.11 -15.24
N GLU A 240 6.60 -16.13 -15.96
CA GLU A 240 5.86 -15.96 -17.22
C GLU A 240 4.60 -15.11 -17.02
N TYR A 241 3.81 -15.39 -15.96
CA TYR A 241 2.63 -14.57 -15.63
C TYR A 241 2.99 -13.15 -15.20
N PHE A 242 4.12 -12.94 -14.51
CA PHE A 242 4.58 -11.60 -14.17
C PHE A 242 4.98 -10.79 -15.40
N LYS A 243 5.66 -11.41 -16.37
CA LYS A 243 6.01 -10.80 -17.66
C LYS A 243 4.76 -10.42 -18.43
N GLU A 244 3.81 -11.34 -18.58
CA GLU A 244 2.54 -11.06 -19.26
C GLU A 244 1.76 -9.92 -18.59
N ASN A 245 1.70 -9.92 -17.26
CA ASN A 245 1.07 -8.84 -16.51
C ASN A 245 1.77 -7.50 -16.75
N THR A 246 3.11 -7.48 -16.75
CA THR A 246 3.90 -6.26 -17.05
C THR A 246 3.64 -5.75 -18.47
N THR A 247 3.58 -6.64 -19.46
CA THR A 247 3.23 -6.28 -20.85
C THR A 247 1.85 -5.65 -20.94
N ILE A 248 0.83 -6.25 -20.31
CA ILE A 248 -0.54 -5.71 -20.29
C ILE A 248 -0.57 -4.36 -19.59
N MET A 249 0.06 -4.22 -18.42
CA MET A 249 0.10 -2.96 -17.67
C MET A 249 0.80 -1.84 -18.46
N ASN A 250 1.87 -2.15 -19.20
CA ASN A 250 2.52 -1.17 -20.06
C ASN A 250 1.58 -0.68 -21.16
N ALA A 251 0.85 -1.58 -21.83
CA ALA A 251 -0.14 -1.24 -22.84
C ALA A 251 -1.34 -0.45 -22.25
N VAL A 252 -1.81 -0.81 -21.05
CA VAL A 252 -2.84 -0.08 -20.30
C VAL A 252 -2.40 1.37 -20.05
N MET A 253 -1.17 1.57 -19.60
CA MET A 253 -0.67 2.92 -19.31
C MET A 253 -0.42 3.72 -20.59
N GLU A 254 0.08 3.11 -21.65
CA GLU A 254 0.21 3.77 -22.97
C GLU A 254 -1.16 4.18 -23.53
N ASN A 255 -2.16 3.30 -23.45
CA ASN A 255 -3.54 3.60 -23.85
C ASN A 255 -4.15 4.72 -23.00
N ALA A 256 -3.82 4.76 -21.71
CA ALA A 256 -4.15 5.87 -20.84
C ALA A 256 -3.31 7.13 -21.12
N GLY A 257 -2.48 7.17 -22.15
CA GLY A 257 -1.74 8.37 -22.58
C GLY A 257 -0.46 8.65 -21.79
N PHE A 258 0.10 7.66 -21.08
CA PHE A 258 1.43 7.77 -20.50
C PHE A 258 2.48 7.41 -21.55
N LYS A 259 3.28 8.39 -21.98
CA LYS A 259 4.25 8.27 -23.10
C LYS A 259 5.18 7.06 -23.00
N TYR A 260 5.56 6.67 -21.79
CA TYR A 260 6.50 5.57 -21.54
C TYR A 260 5.83 4.40 -20.79
N GLY A 261 4.51 4.24 -20.93
CA GLY A 261 3.73 3.22 -20.25
C GLY A 261 3.97 3.19 -18.74
N ILE A 262 4.48 2.08 -18.22
CA ILE A 262 4.78 1.93 -16.78
C ILE A 262 5.95 2.78 -16.26
N GLY A 263 6.62 3.53 -17.13
CA GLY A 263 7.69 4.46 -16.79
C GLY A 263 9.00 4.12 -17.49
N LEU A 264 9.69 5.14 -18.00
CA LEU A 264 10.93 4.96 -18.75
C LEU A 264 12.02 4.26 -17.91
N ALA A 265 12.27 4.76 -16.69
CA ALA A 265 13.25 4.16 -15.79
C ALA A 265 12.88 2.73 -15.39
N ASN A 266 11.59 2.47 -15.12
CA ASN A 266 11.11 1.13 -14.80
C ASN A 266 11.30 0.16 -15.98
N ASN A 267 10.96 0.57 -17.20
CA ASN A 267 11.13 -0.25 -18.40
C ASN A 267 12.60 -0.56 -18.69
N ILE A 268 13.51 0.41 -18.52
CA ILE A 268 14.96 0.18 -18.65
C ILE A 268 15.44 -0.80 -17.58
N LEU A 269 15.09 -0.58 -16.31
CA LEU A 269 15.51 -1.43 -15.20
C LEU A 269 15.00 -2.86 -15.36
N ILE A 270 13.73 -3.05 -15.71
CA ILE A 270 13.13 -4.37 -15.94
C ILE A 270 13.93 -5.11 -17.02
N LYS A 271 14.25 -4.45 -18.15
CA LYS A 271 15.03 -5.07 -19.23
C LYS A 271 16.43 -5.48 -18.76
N LEU A 272 17.17 -4.58 -18.12
CA LEU A 272 18.52 -4.86 -17.62
C LEU A 272 18.54 -6.02 -16.61
N ILE A 273 17.54 -6.07 -15.74
CA ILE A 273 17.37 -7.11 -14.74
C ILE A 273 17.04 -8.46 -15.38
N GLU A 274 16.14 -8.49 -16.36
CA GLU A 274 15.69 -9.72 -17.02
C GLU A 274 16.71 -10.33 -17.98
N ASP A 275 17.73 -9.56 -18.40
CA ASP A 275 18.84 -10.08 -19.19
C ASP A 275 19.72 -11.10 -18.41
N HIS A 276 19.58 -11.18 -17.08
CA HIS A 276 20.31 -12.15 -16.26
C HIS A 276 19.67 -13.56 -16.34
N PRO A 277 20.42 -14.64 -16.61
CA PRO A 277 19.87 -16.00 -16.86
C PRO A 277 19.19 -16.70 -15.67
N ASP A 278 19.29 -16.12 -14.48
CA ASP A 278 18.72 -16.65 -13.23
C ASP A 278 17.56 -15.77 -12.73
N VAL A 279 17.16 -14.77 -13.52
CA VAL A 279 15.98 -13.93 -13.29
C VAL A 279 14.84 -14.50 -14.12
N TYR A 280 13.75 -14.88 -13.46
CA TYR A 280 12.55 -15.40 -14.13
C TYR A 280 11.68 -14.27 -14.68
N ALA A 281 11.54 -13.18 -13.93
CA ALA A 281 10.81 -11.98 -14.34
C ALA A 281 11.14 -10.77 -13.46
N SER A 282 10.80 -9.58 -13.93
CA SER A 282 10.80 -8.34 -13.14
C SER A 282 9.50 -7.55 -13.32
N LYS A 283 9.09 -6.87 -12.25
CA LYS A 283 7.82 -6.15 -12.19
C LYS A 283 7.91 -4.96 -11.24
N LEU A 284 7.16 -3.91 -11.57
CA LEU A 284 6.93 -2.74 -10.70
C LEU A 284 6.21 -3.11 -9.40
N THR A 285 6.57 -2.47 -8.28
CA THR A 285 5.90 -2.69 -6.99
C THR A 285 4.64 -1.84 -6.78
N GLY A 286 4.53 -0.71 -7.49
CA GLY A 286 3.51 0.33 -7.25
C GLY A 286 2.69 0.72 -8.48
N ALA A 287 2.42 2.02 -8.67
CA ALA A 287 1.58 2.50 -9.78
C ALA A 287 2.34 2.64 -11.12
N GLY A 288 3.67 2.71 -11.10
CA GLY A 288 4.53 3.01 -12.25
C GLY A 288 5.02 4.46 -12.27
N GLY A 289 5.94 4.80 -13.18
CA GLY A 289 6.53 6.14 -13.31
C GLY A 289 7.71 6.44 -12.38
N GLY A 290 8.15 5.45 -11.59
CA GLY A 290 9.30 5.52 -10.69
C GLY A 290 9.24 4.43 -9.62
N GLY A 291 9.81 4.71 -8.45
CA GLY A 291 9.73 3.83 -7.28
C GLY A 291 10.63 2.60 -7.39
N SER A 292 10.09 1.44 -7.08
CA SER A 292 10.84 0.18 -7.03
C SER A 292 10.35 -0.82 -8.07
N VAL A 293 11.27 -1.67 -8.48
CA VAL A 293 10.97 -2.92 -9.21
C VAL A 293 11.45 -4.08 -8.37
N PHE A 294 10.79 -5.21 -8.46
CA PHE A 294 11.28 -6.47 -7.88
C PHE A 294 11.53 -7.47 -9.00
N ALA A 295 12.54 -8.31 -8.84
CA ALA A 295 12.75 -9.48 -9.67
C ALA A 295 12.37 -10.74 -8.92
N LEU A 296 11.67 -11.63 -9.60
CA LEU A 296 11.55 -13.03 -9.22
C LEU A 296 12.75 -13.79 -9.78
N VAL A 297 13.50 -14.47 -8.92
CA VAL A 297 14.77 -15.09 -9.28
C VAL A 297 14.83 -16.56 -8.94
N ASN A 298 15.86 -17.24 -9.43
CA ASN A 298 16.21 -18.58 -9.01
C ASN A 298 16.52 -18.59 -7.49
N PRO A 299 15.76 -19.35 -6.66
CA PRO A 299 15.96 -19.37 -5.21
C PRO A 299 17.40 -19.71 -4.79
N GLN A 300 18.10 -20.52 -5.58
CA GLN A 300 19.47 -20.96 -5.28
C GLN A 300 20.53 -19.91 -5.64
N LYS A 301 20.14 -18.78 -6.22
CA LYS A 301 21.05 -17.76 -6.77
C LYS A 301 20.78 -16.36 -6.24
N ILE A 302 19.88 -16.20 -5.27
CA ILE A 302 19.49 -14.89 -4.70
C ILE A 302 20.72 -14.07 -4.30
N ASP A 303 21.62 -14.63 -3.48
CA ASP A 303 22.80 -13.92 -2.99
C ASP A 303 23.77 -13.54 -4.11
N LYS A 304 23.95 -14.43 -5.10
CA LYS A 304 24.80 -14.17 -6.26
C LYS A 304 24.26 -13.00 -7.07
N ILE A 305 22.96 -13.01 -7.37
CA ILE A 305 22.28 -11.93 -8.11
C ILE A 305 22.39 -10.61 -7.35
N LEU A 306 22.15 -10.62 -6.04
CA LEU A 306 22.26 -9.43 -5.20
C LEU A 306 23.68 -8.83 -5.22
N LEU A 307 24.72 -9.68 -5.15
CA LEU A 307 26.12 -9.25 -5.24
C LEU A 307 26.49 -8.69 -6.61
N GLU A 308 25.99 -9.28 -7.69
CA GLU A 308 26.23 -8.79 -9.05
C GLU A 308 25.53 -7.46 -9.29
N TRP A 309 24.29 -7.31 -8.84
CA TRP A 309 23.55 -6.05 -8.95
C TRP A 309 24.23 -4.93 -8.19
N LYS A 310 24.72 -5.16 -6.97
CA LYS A 310 25.48 -4.17 -6.20
C LYS A 310 26.75 -3.68 -6.90
N LYS A 311 27.29 -4.44 -7.87
CA LYS A 311 28.49 -4.07 -8.63
C LYS A 311 28.17 -3.41 -9.97
N ASN A 312 27.05 -3.76 -10.58
CA ASN A 312 26.78 -3.50 -11.99
C ASN A 312 25.57 -2.58 -12.25
N LEU A 313 24.70 -2.36 -11.25
CA LEU A 313 23.55 -1.45 -11.29
C LEU A 313 23.75 -0.29 -10.31
#